data_AF-A0A6M0BMR4-F1
#
_entry.id   AF-A0A6M0BMR4-F1
#
_cell.length_a   1.000
_cell.length_b   1.000
_cell.length_c   1.000
_cell.angle_alpha   90.00
_cell.angle_beta   90.00
_cell.angle_gamma   90.00
#
_symmetry.space_group_name_H-M   'P 1'
#
loop_
_entity.id
_entity.type
_entity.pdbx_description
1 polymer ?
#
loop_
_entity_poly.entity_id
_entity_poly.type
_entity_poly.pdbx_seq_one_letter_code
_entity_poly.pdbx_strand_id
1 'polypeptide(L)'
;MGPSQTQEVGNYWQHMQTRLDVLGSRQKETYQNLHQMRQDWFKKKDKPEPPEPPEPGPPEPPEPLANYTHLSDLLAAEKWKEADIETTRVLLELADRQTNGWLRVKDIDVLPCPDLKQIDKLWIEYSKGQFGLSLQQQIWSQVGGQLGKFDNNIFYKFCDRVGWRKNNEWLKNEELEFTSDAPEGHLPSLFFTNPNNPGGWFGLRKDSFNHLLPRLSACLSSSFNGNTYAQRLKN
;
A
#
# COMPACT_ATOMS: atom_id res chain seq x y z
N MET A 1 47.02 -0.94 8.55
CA MET A 1 46.16 0.26 8.65
C MET A 1 46.68 1.24 7.60
N GLY A 2 45.89 1.50 6.56
CA GLY A 2 46.30 2.40 5.46
C GLY A 2 46.16 3.87 5.87
N PRO A 3 46.90 4.78 5.24
CA PRO A 3 46.77 6.21 5.50
C PRO A 3 45.35 6.69 5.19
N SER A 4 44.85 7.66 5.97
CA SER A 4 43.55 8.28 5.68
C SER A 4 43.59 8.99 4.32
N GLN A 5 42.44 9.14 3.65
CA GLN A 5 42.36 9.87 2.37
C GLN A 5 43.00 11.28 2.45
N THR A 6 42.95 11.93 3.61
CA THR A 6 43.62 13.21 3.87
C THR A 6 45.16 13.12 3.89
N GLN A 7 45.72 12.02 4.38
CA GLN A 7 47.17 11.76 4.36
C GLN A 7 47.65 11.37 2.96
N GLU A 8 46.89 10.59 2.21
CA GLU A 8 47.23 10.23 0.81
C GLU A 8 47.24 11.46 -0.10
N VAL A 9 46.25 12.35 0.05
CA VAL A 9 46.21 13.62 -0.68
C VAL A 9 47.37 14.52 -0.24
N GLY A 10 47.71 14.59 1.05
CA GLY A 10 48.87 15.35 1.54
C GLY A 10 50.19 14.92 0.91
N ASN A 11 50.42 13.60 0.84
CA ASN A 11 51.64 13.01 0.27
C ASN A 11 51.74 13.24 -1.26
N TYR A 12 50.61 13.18 -1.96
CA TYR A 12 50.51 13.47 -3.39
C TYR A 12 50.94 14.91 -3.72
N TRP A 13 50.49 15.89 -2.92
CA TRP A 13 50.86 17.30 -3.13
C TRP A 13 52.32 17.61 -2.78
N GLN A 14 52.87 16.99 -1.73
CA GLN A 14 54.31 17.11 -1.41
C GLN A 14 55.19 16.59 -2.56
N HIS A 15 54.81 15.47 -3.16
CA HIS A 15 55.53 14.89 -4.31
C HIS A 15 55.48 15.79 -5.55
N MET A 16 54.37 16.50 -5.78
CA MET A 16 54.26 17.46 -6.88
C MET A 16 55.08 18.74 -6.63
N GLN A 17 55.24 19.17 -5.37
CA GLN A 17 56.05 20.34 -5.00
C GLN A 17 57.53 20.16 -5.39
N THR A 18 58.09 18.97 -5.20
CA THR A 18 59.50 18.66 -5.53
C THR A 18 59.80 18.66 -7.03
N ARG A 19 58.77 18.59 -7.91
CA ARG A 19 58.94 18.60 -9.37
C ARG A 19 58.87 20.02 -9.99
N LEU A 20 58.72 21.07 -9.18
CA LEU A 20 58.46 22.44 -9.65
C LEU A 20 59.72 23.28 -9.99
N ASP A 21 60.92 22.85 -9.60
CA ASP A 21 62.14 23.64 -9.86
C ASP A 21 62.68 23.52 -11.30
N VAL A 22 62.06 22.67 -12.14
CA VAL A 22 62.50 22.40 -13.52
C VAL A 22 61.49 22.87 -14.58
N LEU A 23 60.34 23.43 -14.17
CA LEU A 23 59.22 23.70 -15.08
C LEU A 23 59.05 25.19 -15.44
N GLY A 24 58.73 25.47 -16.72
CA GLY A 24 58.62 26.81 -17.29
C GLY A 24 57.42 27.64 -16.81
N SER A 25 57.44 28.96 -17.06
CA SER A 25 56.57 29.97 -16.42
C SER A 25 55.06 29.68 -16.49
N ARG A 26 54.55 29.09 -17.58
CA ARG A 26 53.11 28.76 -17.75
C ARG A 26 52.63 27.62 -16.83
N GLN A 27 53.52 26.71 -16.46
CA GLN A 27 53.21 25.65 -15.50
C GLN A 27 53.22 26.20 -14.07
N LYS A 28 54.13 27.12 -13.73
CA LYS A 28 54.17 27.77 -12.41
C LYS A 28 52.87 28.51 -12.07
N GLU A 29 52.28 29.24 -13.02
CA GLU A 29 50.98 29.91 -12.84
C GLU A 29 49.85 28.91 -12.58
N THR A 30 49.85 27.77 -13.31
CA THR A 30 48.85 26.72 -13.13
C THR A 30 48.91 26.12 -11.72
N TYR A 31 50.12 25.92 -11.19
CA TYR A 31 50.31 25.44 -9.82
C TYR A 31 49.92 26.47 -8.76
N GLN A 32 50.24 27.74 -8.96
CA GLN A 32 49.84 28.82 -8.05
C GLN A 32 48.30 28.94 -7.97
N ASN A 33 47.62 28.84 -9.12
CA ASN A 33 46.16 28.84 -9.19
C ASN A 33 45.55 27.64 -8.46
N LEU A 34 46.08 26.43 -8.65
CA LEU A 34 45.62 25.23 -7.94
C LEU A 34 45.85 25.33 -6.42
N HIS A 35 46.97 25.93 -6.01
CA HIS A 35 47.23 26.15 -4.59
C HIS A 35 46.22 27.14 -3.97
N GLN A 36 45.91 28.23 -4.68
CA GLN A 36 44.92 29.20 -4.24
C GLN A 36 43.52 28.57 -4.11
N MET A 37 43.09 27.80 -5.12
CA MET A 37 41.82 27.07 -5.10
C MET A 37 41.73 26.09 -3.91
N ARG A 38 42.84 25.43 -3.56
CA ARG A 38 42.92 24.55 -2.39
C ARG A 38 42.70 25.33 -1.09
N GLN A 39 43.37 26.47 -0.92
CA GLN A 39 43.22 27.29 0.28
C GLN A 39 41.78 27.81 0.43
N ASP A 40 41.17 28.22 -0.68
CA ASP A 40 39.79 28.70 -0.69
C ASP A 40 38.78 27.58 -0.39
N TRP A 41 39.05 26.35 -0.86
CA TRP A 41 38.26 25.17 -0.54
C TRP A 41 38.30 24.83 0.96
N PHE A 42 39.47 24.89 1.61
CA PHE A 42 39.58 24.65 3.05
C PHE A 42 38.90 25.76 3.87
N LYS A 43 39.06 27.02 3.49
CA LYS A 43 38.35 28.15 4.11
C LYS A 43 36.83 28.03 4.00
N LYS A 44 36.32 27.45 2.91
CA LYS A 44 34.88 27.17 2.74
C LYS A 44 34.42 25.99 3.61
N LYS A 45 35.27 24.98 3.80
CA LYS A 45 35.00 23.79 4.61
C LYS A 45 34.95 24.09 6.11
N ASP A 46 35.72 25.07 6.58
CA ASP A 46 35.79 25.45 8.00
C ASP A 46 34.70 26.48 8.42
N LYS A 47 33.82 26.88 7.49
CA LYS A 47 32.64 27.68 7.83
C LYS A 47 31.56 26.72 8.37
N PRO A 48 30.98 26.96 9.56
CA PRO A 48 29.89 26.13 10.05
C PRO A 48 28.74 26.20 9.05
N GLU A 49 28.37 25.03 8.52
CA GLU A 49 27.24 24.87 7.62
C GLU A 49 25.97 25.27 8.39
N PRO A 50 25.05 26.06 7.79
CA PRO A 50 23.70 26.21 8.35
C PRO A 50 23.16 24.81 8.66
N PRO A 51 22.43 24.60 9.77
CA PRO A 51 21.91 23.27 10.09
C PRO A 51 21.18 22.76 8.85
N GLU A 52 21.61 21.61 8.33
CA GLU A 52 20.93 20.94 7.24
C GLU A 52 19.44 20.87 7.59
N PRO A 53 18.53 21.22 6.66
CA PRO A 53 17.12 20.90 6.84
C PRO A 53 17.02 19.45 7.29
N PRO A 54 16.18 19.10 8.28
CA PRO A 54 16.06 17.72 8.72
C PRO A 54 15.89 16.85 7.48
N GLU A 55 16.72 15.81 7.34
CA GLU A 55 16.63 14.87 6.23
C GLU A 55 15.15 14.56 6.00
N PRO A 56 14.63 14.65 4.75
CA PRO A 56 13.27 14.23 4.50
C PRO A 56 13.17 12.81 5.06
N GLY A 57 12.26 12.63 6.02
CA GLY A 57 12.04 11.33 6.63
C GLY A 57 11.76 10.28 5.54
N PRO A 58 11.69 8.99 5.92
CA PRO A 58 11.23 7.96 4.99
C PRO A 58 10.01 8.50 4.22
N PRO A 59 9.96 8.37 2.88
CA PRO A 59 8.88 8.96 2.09
C PRO A 59 7.57 8.55 2.76
N GLU A 60 6.79 9.56 3.16
CA GLU A 60 5.53 9.34 3.85
C GLU A 60 4.75 8.26 3.07
N PRO A 61 4.16 7.26 3.75
CA PRO A 61 3.36 6.27 3.07
C PRO A 61 2.38 6.99 2.16
N PRO A 62 2.25 6.59 0.88
CA PRO A 62 1.42 7.32 -0.05
C PRO A 62 0.02 7.46 0.54
N GLU A 63 -0.51 8.68 0.55
CA GLU A 63 -1.85 8.94 1.07
C GLU A 63 -2.92 8.28 0.18
N PRO A 64 -4.10 7.93 0.72
CA PRO A 64 -5.23 7.50 -0.10
C PRO A 64 -5.62 8.57 -1.12
N LEU A 65 -5.93 8.13 -2.34
CA LEU A 65 -6.31 9.04 -3.44
C LEU A 65 -7.77 9.50 -3.33
N ALA A 66 -8.66 8.64 -2.82
CA ALA A 66 -10.08 8.95 -2.70
C ALA A 66 -10.43 9.66 -1.39
N ASN A 67 -11.57 10.35 -1.39
CA ASN A 67 -12.15 10.92 -0.18
C ASN A 67 -13.07 9.90 0.50
N TYR A 68 -12.76 9.56 1.75
CA TYR A 68 -13.47 8.55 2.53
C TYR A 68 -14.45 9.11 3.57
N THR A 69 -14.65 10.43 3.64
CA THR A 69 -15.55 11.05 4.62
C THR A 69 -16.96 10.47 4.53
N HIS A 70 -17.51 10.32 3.32
CA HIS A 70 -18.85 9.78 3.17
C HIS A 70 -18.97 8.32 3.63
N LEU A 71 -18.00 7.47 3.28
CA LEU A 71 -17.94 6.08 3.75
C LEU A 71 -17.81 6.04 5.29
N SER A 72 -16.94 6.87 5.86
CA SER A 72 -16.76 6.98 7.30
C SER A 72 -18.05 7.39 8.02
N ASP A 73 -18.78 8.39 7.51
CA ASP A 73 -20.03 8.86 8.11
C ASP A 73 -21.12 7.77 8.07
N LEU A 74 -21.21 7.02 6.98
CA LEU A 74 -22.16 5.92 6.84
C LEU A 74 -21.84 4.77 7.81
N LEU A 75 -20.56 4.40 7.91
CA LEU A 75 -20.11 3.36 8.84
C LEU A 75 -20.30 3.77 10.30
N ALA A 76 -19.97 5.02 10.65
CA ALA A 76 -20.18 5.57 12.00
C ALA A 76 -21.66 5.59 12.40
N ALA A 77 -22.57 5.76 11.44
CA ALA A 77 -24.01 5.72 11.63
C ALA A 77 -24.61 4.31 11.54
N GLU A 78 -23.78 3.25 11.42
CA GLU A 78 -24.19 1.85 11.23
C GLU A 78 -25.13 1.65 10.02
N LYS A 79 -25.01 2.51 9.00
CA LYS A 79 -25.74 2.38 7.73
C LYS A 79 -25.04 1.41 6.80
N TRP A 80 -25.04 0.14 7.20
CA TRP A 80 -24.24 -0.92 6.59
C TRP A 80 -24.50 -1.11 5.10
N LYS A 81 -25.76 -1.00 4.67
CA LYS A 81 -26.14 -1.16 3.25
C LYS A 81 -25.60 -0.04 2.39
N GLU A 82 -25.78 1.20 2.84
CA GLU A 82 -25.28 2.38 2.16
C GLU A 82 -23.74 2.41 2.14
N ALA A 83 -23.10 2.01 3.24
CA ALA A 83 -21.64 1.88 3.31
C ALA A 83 -21.11 0.81 2.33
N ASP A 84 -21.83 -0.30 2.15
CA ASP A 84 -21.47 -1.33 1.18
C ASP A 84 -21.56 -0.82 -0.27
N ILE A 85 -22.63 -0.10 -0.59
CA ILE A 85 -22.82 0.55 -1.90
C ILE A 85 -21.72 1.59 -2.14
N GLU A 86 -21.43 2.41 -1.13
CA GLU A 86 -20.39 3.44 -1.20
C GLU A 86 -19.00 2.83 -1.38
N THR A 87 -18.71 1.70 -0.73
CA THR A 87 -17.45 0.96 -0.91
C THR A 87 -17.30 0.51 -2.37
N THR A 88 -18.35 -0.06 -2.95
CA THR A 88 -18.36 -0.43 -4.38
C THR A 88 -18.16 0.80 -5.28
N ARG A 89 -18.82 1.92 -4.99
CA ARG A 89 -18.67 3.18 -5.73
C ARG A 89 -17.22 3.67 -5.73
N VAL A 90 -16.57 3.71 -4.56
CA VAL A 90 -15.17 4.15 -4.41
C VAL A 90 -14.22 3.21 -5.17
N LEU A 91 -14.39 1.89 -5.07
CA LEU A 91 -13.55 0.94 -5.82
C LEU A 91 -13.68 1.11 -7.33
N LEU A 92 -14.89 1.41 -7.83
CA LEU A 92 -15.11 1.70 -9.24
C LEU A 92 -14.52 3.05 -9.66
N GLU A 93 -14.53 4.04 -8.79
CA GLU A 93 -13.90 5.35 -9.03
C GLU A 93 -12.39 5.24 -9.14
N LEU A 94 -11.75 4.53 -8.21
CA LEU A 94 -10.30 4.27 -8.22
C LEU A 94 -9.84 3.53 -9.48
N ALA A 95 -10.74 2.80 -10.12
CA ALA A 95 -10.49 2.03 -11.33
C ALA A 95 -10.89 2.77 -12.63
N ASP A 96 -11.54 3.94 -12.56
CA ASP A 96 -12.18 4.63 -13.69
C ASP A 96 -13.23 3.75 -14.41
N ARG A 97 -14.13 3.15 -13.62
CA ARG A 97 -15.08 2.10 -14.04
C ARG A 97 -16.51 2.36 -13.58
N GLN A 98 -16.83 3.57 -13.12
CA GLN A 98 -18.15 3.92 -12.59
C GLN A 98 -19.26 3.66 -13.62
N THR A 99 -19.02 4.00 -14.89
CA THR A 99 -19.98 3.79 -15.99
C THR A 99 -20.17 2.31 -16.34
N ASN A 100 -19.17 1.46 -16.06
CA ASN A 100 -19.25 0.03 -16.30
C ASN A 100 -19.96 -0.71 -15.17
N GLY A 101 -19.78 -0.28 -13.91
CA GLY A 101 -20.41 -0.91 -12.75
C GLY A 101 -19.73 -2.19 -12.24
N TRP A 102 -18.58 -2.57 -12.82
CA TRP A 102 -17.80 -3.75 -12.42
C TRP A 102 -16.31 -3.60 -12.70
N LEU A 103 -15.47 -4.35 -11.98
CA LEU A 103 -14.01 -4.34 -12.12
C LEU A 103 -13.52 -5.52 -12.98
N ARG A 104 -12.61 -5.26 -13.92
CA ARG A 104 -11.82 -6.32 -14.57
C ARG A 104 -10.67 -6.72 -13.65
N VAL A 105 -10.11 -7.91 -13.88
CA VAL A 105 -8.87 -8.35 -13.22
C VAL A 105 -7.77 -7.29 -13.27
N LYS A 106 -7.49 -6.76 -14.48
CA LYS A 106 -6.48 -5.70 -14.66
C LYS A 106 -6.77 -4.39 -13.91
N ASP A 107 -8.03 -4.12 -13.59
CA ASP A 107 -8.42 -2.93 -12.84
C ASP A 107 -8.16 -3.16 -11.34
N ILE A 108 -8.41 -4.39 -10.85
CA ILE A 108 -8.11 -4.79 -9.47
C ILE A 108 -6.60 -4.77 -9.20
N ASP A 109 -5.79 -5.22 -10.16
CA ASP A 109 -4.33 -5.28 -10.04
C ASP A 109 -3.70 -3.90 -9.81
N VAL A 110 -4.35 -2.83 -10.31
CA VAL A 110 -3.86 -1.45 -10.20
C VAL A 110 -4.53 -0.63 -9.09
N LEU A 111 -5.48 -1.20 -8.35
CA LEU A 111 -6.11 -0.49 -7.23
C LEU A 111 -5.04 -0.06 -6.21
N PRO A 112 -4.99 1.22 -5.79
CA PRO A 112 -3.93 1.70 -4.92
C PRO A 112 -3.97 1.05 -3.54
N CYS A 113 -2.80 0.68 -3.01
CA CYS A 113 -2.72 0.10 -1.68
C CYS A 113 -3.16 1.02 -0.54
N PRO A 114 -2.86 2.33 -0.54
CA PRO A 114 -3.35 3.25 0.49
C PRO A 114 -4.86 3.24 0.61
N ASP A 115 -5.54 3.25 -0.53
CA ASP A 115 -6.99 3.22 -0.64
C ASP A 115 -7.59 1.89 -0.13
N LEU A 116 -7.04 0.75 -0.56
CA LEU A 116 -7.48 -0.56 -0.07
C LEU A 116 -7.29 -0.71 1.46
N LYS A 117 -6.18 -0.20 2.00
CA LYS A 117 -5.91 -0.17 3.44
C LYS A 117 -6.91 0.73 4.17
N GLN A 118 -7.22 1.89 3.60
CA GLN A 118 -8.13 2.84 4.22
C GLN A 118 -9.57 2.31 4.27
N ILE A 119 -10.04 1.69 3.18
CA ILE A 119 -11.35 1.00 3.15
C ILE A 119 -11.40 -0.07 4.23
N ASP A 120 -10.41 -0.97 4.27
CA ASP A 120 -10.39 -2.07 5.22
C ASP A 120 -10.34 -1.59 6.68
N LYS A 121 -9.51 -0.57 6.95
CA LYS A 121 -9.40 0.06 8.27
C LYS A 121 -10.75 0.59 8.75
N LEU A 122 -11.46 1.34 7.91
CA LEU A 122 -12.76 1.93 8.27
C LEU A 122 -13.79 0.84 8.58
N TRP A 123 -13.87 -0.20 7.75
CA TRP A 123 -14.78 -1.32 7.98
C TRP A 123 -14.48 -2.02 9.31
N ILE A 124 -13.21 -2.32 9.60
CA ILE A 124 -12.82 -2.96 10.88
C ILE A 124 -13.13 -2.05 12.06
N GLU A 125 -12.77 -0.77 11.98
CA GLU A 125 -12.88 0.17 13.10
C GLU A 125 -14.34 0.35 13.54
N TYR A 126 -15.23 0.69 12.60
CA TYR A 126 -16.63 0.96 12.91
C TYR A 126 -17.45 -0.31 13.20
N SER A 127 -17.05 -1.46 12.64
CA SER A 127 -17.71 -2.74 12.92
C SER A 127 -17.15 -3.46 14.15
N LYS A 128 -16.17 -2.88 14.85
CA LYS A 128 -15.44 -3.52 15.98
C LYS A 128 -14.82 -4.86 15.58
N GLY A 129 -14.34 -4.95 14.34
CA GLY A 129 -13.73 -6.14 13.77
C GLY A 129 -14.72 -7.21 13.27
N GLN A 130 -16.02 -6.91 13.20
CA GLN A 130 -17.03 -7.83 12.66
C GLN A 130 -16.96 -7.92 11.12
N PHE A 131 -16.58 -6.83 10.45
CA PHE A 131 -16.55 -6.67 8.99
C PHE A 131 -15.20 -6.14 8.53
N GLY A 132 -14.85 -6.43 7.27
CA GLY A 132 -13.57 -6.02 6.68
C GLY A 132 -13.07 -6.99 5.62
N LEU A 133 -12.31 -6.47 4.66
CA LEU A 133 -11.72 -7.23 3.57
C LEU A 133 -10.58 -8.15 4.08
N SER A 134 -9.81 -7.70 5.07
CA SER A 134 -8.76 -8.52 5.69
C SER A 134 -9.35 -9.64 6.56
N LEU A 135 -10.51 -9.39 7.19
CA LEU A 135 -11.26 -10.45 7.86
C LEU A 135 -11.78 -11.49 6.85
N GLN A 136 -12.33 -11.06 5.72
CA GLN A 136 -12.71 -11.99 4.64
C GLN A 136 -11.52 -12.79 4.14
N GLN A 137 -10.34 -12.17 4.00
CA GLN A 137 -9.10 -12.87 3.67
C GLN A 137 -8.74 -13.94 4.70
N GLN A 138 -8.85 -13.62 6.00
CA GLN A 138 -8.60 -14.57 7.08
C GLN A 138 -9.56 -15.75 7.01
N ILE A 139 -10.87 -15.48 6.83
CA ILE A 139 -11.90 -16.51 6.72
C ILE A 139 -11.65 -17.40 5.49
N TRP A 140 -11.25 -16.81 4.36
CA TRP A 140 -10.85 -17.54 3.15
C TRP A 140 -9.76 -18.57 3.46
N SER A 141 -8.71 -18.17 4.17
CA SER A 141 -7.66 -19.10 4.59
C SER A 141 -8.16 -20.17 5.58
N GLN A 142 -9.03 -19.80 6.52
CA GLN A 142 -9.60 -20.73 7.50
C GLN A 142 -10.45 -21.84 6.87
N VAL A 143 -11.17 -21.54 5.78
CA VAL A 143 -11.95 -22.56 5.04
C VAL A 143 -11.10 -23.40 4.08
N GLY A 144 -9.77 -23.20 4.08
CA GLY A 144 -8.79 -23.94 3.28
C GLY A 144 -8.35 -23.24 1.98
N GLY A 145 -8.78 -22.00 1.77
CA GLY A 145 -8.46 -21.21 0.58
C GLY A 145 -6.99 -20.81 0.50
N GLN A 146 -6.47 -20.79 -0.73
CA GLN A 146 -5.12 -20.33 -1.03
C GLN A 146 -5.21 -19.08 -1.91
N LEU A 147 -4.44 -18.04 -1.60
CA LEU A 147 -4.43 -16.82 -2.40
C LEU A 147 -3.99 -17.13 -3.83
N GLY A 148 -4.71 -16.57 -4.81
CA GLY A 148 -4.43 -16.76 -6.24
C GLY A 148 -4.86 -18.13 -6.79
N LYS A 149 -5.46 -19.00 -5.98
CA LYS A 149 -6.04 -20.27 -6.44
C LYS A 149 -7.53 -20.30 -6.13
N PHE A 150 -8.30 -20.59 -7.17
CA PHE A 150 -9.74 -20.69 -7.04
C PHE A 150 -10.21 -22.16 -7.02
N ASP A 151 -10.99 -22.50 -6.00
CA ASP A 151 -11.69 -23.78 -5.87
C ASP A 151 -13.17 -23.51 -5.54
N ASN A 152 -14.09 -24.10 -6.31
CA ASN A 152 -15.53 -23.86 -6.13
C ASN A 152 -16.03 -24.32 -4.75
N ASN A 153 -15.58 -25.47 -4.26
CA ASN A 153 -16.05 -26.03 -2.99
C ASN A 153 -15.56 -25.19 -1.81
N ILE A 154 -14.33 -24.67 -1.90
CA ILE A 154 -13.80 -23.73 -0.90
C ILE A 154 -14.57 -22.41 -0.96
N PHE A 155 -14.86 -21.90 -2.16
CA PHE A 155 -15.66 -20.69 -2.33
C PHE A 155 -17.07 -20.83 -1.77
N TYR A 156 -17.71 -21.98 -1.96
CA TYR A 156 -18.99 -22.30 -1.33
C TYR A 156 -18.92 -22.27 0.19
N LYS A 157 -17.92 -22.93 0.80
CA LYS A 157 -17.70 -22.90 2.25
C LYS A 157 -17.46 -21.48 2.77
N PHE A 158 -16.68 -20.68 2.04
CA PHE A 158 -16.47 -19.27 2.36
C PHE A 158 -17.80 -18.51 2.36
N CYS A 159 -18.56 -18.59 1.26
CA CYS A 159 -19.84 -17.89 1.12
C CYS A 159 -20.87 -18.34 2.16
N ASP A 160 -20.88 -19.61 2.55
CA ASP A 160 -21.72 -20.10 3.65
C ASP A 160 -21.28 -19.50 5.00
N ARG A 161 -19.96 -19.42 5.26
CA ARG A 161 -19.39 -18.89 6.50
C ARG A 161 -19.62 -17.40 6.71
N VAL A 162 -19.59 -16.62 5.62
CA VAL A 162 -19.87 -15.17 5.65
C VAL A 162 -21.35 -14.86 5.42
N GLY A 163 -22.21 -15.86 5.23
CA GLY A 163 -23.66 -15.65 5.11
C GLY A 163 -24.13 -15.11 3.76
N TRP A 164 -23.40 -15.32 2.67
CA TRP A 164 -23.85 -14.98 1.31
C TRP A 164 -24.66 -16.09 0.64
N ARG A 165 -24.75 -17.24 1.30
CA ARG A 165 -25.56 -18.39 0.91
C ARG A 165 -26.32 -18.92 2.11
N LYS A 166 -27.54 -19.39 1.86
CA LYS A 166 -28.39 -20.02 2.87
C LYS A 166 -29.03 -21.25 2.26
N ASN A 167 -28.99 -22.38 2.97
CA ASN A 167 -29.54 -23.65 2.47
C ASN A 167 -29.03 -24.06 1.07
N ASN A 168 -27.74 -23.81 0.80
CA ASN A 168 -27.07 -24.00 -0.50
C ASN A 168 -27.49 -23.06 -1.64
N GLU A 169 -28.39 -22.11 -1.39
CA GLU A 169 -28.85 -21.13 -2.38
C GLU A 169 -28.12 -19.78 -2.23
N TRP A 170 -27.91 -19.10 -3.34
CA TRP A 170 -27.29 -17.77 -3.38
C TRP A 170 -28.28 -16.69 -2.98
N LEU A 171 -27.88 -15.85 -2.03
CA LEU A 171 -28.65 -14.67 -1.69
C LEU A 171 -28.44 -13.57 -2.74
N LYS A 172 -29.54 -12.94 -3.15
CA LYS A 172 -29.53 -11.68 -3.88
C LYS A 172 -29.10 -10.55 -2.95
N ASN A 173 -28.71 -9.42 -3.53
CA ASN A 173 -28.27 -8.28 -2.75
C ASN A 173 -29.35 -7.77 -1.78
N GLU A 174 -30.62 -7.83 -2.19
CA GLU A 174 -31.76 -7.43 -1.37
C GLU A 174 -32.03 -8.39 -0.20
N GLU A 175 -31.45 -9.59 -0.24
CA GLU A 175 -31.63 -10.66 0.75
C GLU A 175 -30.46 -10.75 1.74
N LEU A 176 -29.41 -9.93 1.56
CA LEU A 176 -28.30 -9.84 2.51
C LEU A 176 -28.71 -9.11 3.79
N GLU A 177 -28.11 -9.51 4.91
CA GLU A 177 -28.39 -8.96 6.23
C GLU A 177 -27.45 -7.78 6.51
N PHE A 178 -27.95 -6.56 6.35
CA PHE A 178 -27.20 -5.32 6.63
C PHE A 178 -27.39 -4.88 8.08
N THR A 179 -26.95 -5.72 9.01
CA THR A 179 -27.04 -5.48 10.46
C THR A 179 -25.72 -5.79 11.14
N SER A 180 -25.50 -5.23 12.32
CA SER A 180 -24.29 -5.46 13.12
C SER A 180 -24.16 -6.91 13.61
N ASP A 181 -25.26 -7.67 13.64
CA ASP A 181 -25.31 -9.08 14.04
C ASP A 181 -25.06 -10.06 12.87
N ALA A 182 -24.88 -9.55 11.65
CA ALA A 182 -24.58 -10.40 10.49
C ALA A 182 -23.26 -11.16 10.69
N PRO A 183 -23.08 -12.33 10.03
CA PRO A 183 -21.89 -13.16 10.23
C PRO A 183 -20.56 -12.43 10.05
N GLU A 184 -19.51 -12.88 10.73
CA GLU A 184 -18.17 -12.30 10.57
C GLU A 184 -17.75 -12.30 9.09
N GLY A 185 -17.25 -11.15 8.63
CA GLY A 185 -16.84 -10.97 7.24
C GLY A 185 -17.99 -10.85 6.23
N HIS A 186 -19.26 -10.73 6.68
CA HIS A 186 -20.40 -10.57 5.78
C HIS A 186 -20.26 -9.35 4.87
N LEU A 187 -19.69 -8.26 5.38
CA LEU A 187 -19.48 -7.01 4.66
C LEU A 187 -17.98 -6.61 4.62
N PRO A 188 -17.58 -5.81 3.62
CA PRO A 188 -18.37 -5.41 2.45
C PRO A 188 -18.64 -6.60 1.50
N SER A 189 -19.82 -6.64 0.88
CA SER A 189 -20.29 -7.72 0.00
C SER A 189 -19.65 -7.69 -1.40
N LEU A 190 -19.09 -6.52 -1.77
CA LEU A 190 -18.42 -6.25 -3.06
C LEU A 190 -19.30 -6.59 -4.27
N PHE A 191 -20.57 -6.21 -4.20
CA PHE A 191 -21.53 -6.48 -5.26
C PHE A 191 -21.32 -5.57 -6.48
N PHE A 192 -20.76 -6.14 -7.55
CA PHE A 192 -20.62 -5.47 -8.85
C PHE A 192 -21.70 -5.94 -9.83
N THR A 193 -22.33 -5.02 -10.55
CA THR A 193 -23.37 -5.34 -11.55
C THR A 193 -22.80 -5.30 -12.96
N ASN A 194 -22.93 -6.40 -13.72
CA ASN A 194 -22.68 -6.41 -15.17
C ASN A 194 -23.92 -6.97 -15.90
N PRO A 195 -24.67 -6.13 -16.64
CA PRO A 195 -25.88 -6.57 -17.33
C PRO A 195 -25.62 -7.57 -18.48
N ASN A 196 -24.37 -7.78 -18.90
CA ASN A 196 -24.00 -8.62 -20.04
C ASN A 196 -23.26 -9.92 -19.65
N ASN A 197 -23.23 -10.32 -18.36
CA ASN A 197 -22.52 -11.53 -17.92
C ASN A 197 -23.45 -12.77 -17.86
N PRO A 198 -23.21 -13.82 -18.67
CA PRO A 198 -24.04 -15.03 -18.70
C PRO A 198 -23.93 -15.90 -17.43
N GLY A 199 -22.93 -15.69 -16.56
CA GLY A 199 -22.81 -16.34 -15.25
C GLY A 199 -23.56 -15.64 -14.12
N GLY A 200 -24.25 -14.53 -14.41
CA GLY A 200 -24.95 -13.71 -13.42
C GLY A 200 -24.03 -13.18 -12.31
N TRP A 201 -24.62 -12.93 -11.14
CA TRP A 201 -23.96 -12.40 -9.94
C TRP A 201 -22.82 -13.29 -9.42
N PHE A 202 -22.89 -14.60 -9.70
CA PHE A 202 -21.88 -15.59 -9.28
C PHE A 202 -20.53 -15.36 -9.95
N GLY A 203 -20.51 -15.12 -11.26
CA GLY A 203 -19.26 -14.91 -12.00
C GLY A 203 -18.51 -13.64 -11.58
N LEU A 204 -19.24 -12.55 -11.31
CA LEU A 204 -18.65 -11.27 -10.93
C LEU A 204 -18.09 -11.29 -9.51
N ARG A 205 -18.83 -11.83 -8.52
CA ARG A 205 -18.29 -11.99 -7.16
C ARG A 205 -17.06 -12.89 -7.17
N LYS A 206 -17.10 -13.99 -7.93
CA LYS A 206 -15.97 -14.90 -8.04
C LYS A 206 -14.70 -14.20 -8.55
N ASP A 207 -14.77 -13.54 -9.71
CA ASP A 207 -13.56 -12.98 -10.32
C ASP A 207 -13.06 -11.77 -9.53
N SER A 208 -13.95 -10.90 -9.08
CA SER A 208 -13.55 -9.75 -8.25
C SER A 208 -12.95 -10.21 -6.93
N PHE A 209 -13.53 -11.19 -6.25
CA PHE A 209 -13.02 -11.69 -4.98
C PHE A 209 -11.71 -12.45 -5.13
N ASN A 210 -11.59 -13.33 -6.14
CA ASN A 210 -10.40 -14.14 -6.39
C ASN A 210 -9.15 -13.28 -6.69
N HIS A 211 -9.33 -12.09 -7.27
CA HIS A 211 -8.24 -11.17 -7.56
C HIS A 211 -8.05 -10.10 -6.49
N LEU A 212 -9.12 -9.68 -5.81
CA LEU A 212 -9.03 -8.67 -4.75
C LEU A 212 -8.33 -9.20 -3.50
N LEU A 213 -8.58 -10.45 -3.09
CA LEU A 213 -7.92 -11.01 -1.91
C LEU A 213 -6.39 -11.06 -2.04
N PRO A 214 -5.81 -11.57 -3.16
CA PRO A 214 -4.36 -11.50 -3.38
C PRO A 214 -3.84 -10.06 -3.42
N ARG A 215 -4.57 -9.14 -4.08
CA ARG A 215 -4.19 -7.72 -4.14
C ARG A 215 -4.11 -7.10 -2.75
N LEU A 216 -5.13 -7.36 -1.93
CA LEU A 216 -5.18 -6.90 -0.54
C LEU A 216 -4.03 -7.49 0.28
N SER A 217 -3.76 -8.79 0.14
CA SER A 217 -2.63 -9.44 0.83
C SER A 217 -1.30 -8.78 0.49
N ALA A 218 -1.07 -8.47 -0.79
CA ALA A 218 0.14 -7.78 -1.24
C ALA A 218 0.22 -6.36 -0.65
N CYS A 219 -0.91 -5.65 -0.54
CA CYS A 219 -0.94 -4.32 0.07
C CYS A 219 -0.67 -4.36 1.58
N LEU A 220 -1.28 -5.28 2.30
CA LEU A 220 -1.16 -5.39 3.76
C LEU A 220 0.20 -5.94 4.19
N SER A 221 0.80 -6.85 3.41
CA SER A 221 2.14 -7.39 3.67
C SER A 221 3.24 -6.33 3.62
N SER A 222 3.10 -5.31 2.76
CA SER A 222 4.08 -4.22 2.64
C SER A 222 4.06 -3.22 3.82
N SER A 223 3.16 -3.39 4.79
CA SER A 223 3.17 -2.65 6.06
C SER A 223 3.93 -3.38 7.19
N PHE A 224 4.42 -4.60 6.97
CA PHE A 224 5.06 -5.40 8.01
C PHE A 224 6.58 -5.18 8.04
N ASN A 225 6.99 -3.98 8.46
CA ASN A 225 8.24 -3.82 9.21
C ASN A 225 7.86 -3.61 10.68
N GLY A 226 7.81 -4.71 11.44
CA GLY A 226 7.81 -4.69 12.90
C GLY A 226 6.44 -4.69 13.59
N ASN A 227 6.14 -5.83 14.22
CA ASN A 227 5.27 -6.01 15.39
C ASN A 227 3.74 -5.80 15.28
N THR A 228 3.07 -6.96 15.44
CA THR A 228 1.90 -7.21 16.29
C THR A 228 0.50 -6.77 15.84
N TYR A 229 -0.09 -7.54 14.93
CA TYR A 229 -1.54 -7.86 14.97
C TYR A 229 -1.84 -9.21 15.65
N ALA A 230 -0.83 -10.07 15.85
CA ALA A 230 -0.99 -11.39 16.48
C ALA A 230 -1.08 -11.38 18.02
N GLN A 231 -1.15 -10.23 18.69
CA GLN A 231 -1.15 -10.14 20.16
C GLN A 231 -2.40 -9.56 20.81
N ARG A 232 -3.46 -9.21 20.06
CA ARG A 232 -4.71 -8.67 20.65
C ARG A 232 -5.91 -9.62 20.68
N LEU A 233 -5.68 -10.94 20.66
CA LEU A 233 -6.73 -11.95 20.91
C LEU A 233 -6.38 -12.90 22.07
N LYS A 234 -5.53 -12.45 22.99
CA LYS A 234 -5.38 -13.06 24.32
C LYS A 234 -5.40 -11.95 25.36
N ASN A 235 -6.59 -11.48 25.69
CA ASN A 235 -7.00 -10.95 27.00
C ASN A 235 -8.52 -10.84 27.02
#